data_AF-M7NC25-F1
#
_entry.id   AF-M7NC25-F1
#
_cell.length_a   1.000
_cell.length_b   1.000
_cell.length_c   1.000
_cell.angle_alpha   90.00
_cell.angle_beta   90.00
_cell.angle_gamma   90.00
#
_symmetry.space_group_name_H-M   'P 1'
#
loop_
_entity.id
_entity.type
_entity.pdbx_description
1 polymer ?
#
loop_
_entity_poly.entity_id
_entity_poly.type
_entity_poly.pdbx_seq_one_letter_code
_entity_poly.pdbx_strand_id
1 'polypeptide(L)'
;MHTGLARIQNYERMYGLKEKEVAVLQNAVATANDLYTTGYASYLEVITAQRGVLEAELELANIRKEIFLSVIELYRALGGGWKADHS
;
A
#
# COMPACT_ATOMS: atom_id res chain seq x y z
N MET A 1 -7.87 -20.23 12.98
CA MET A 1 -7.45 -19.02 13.71
C MET A 1 -6.04 -18.56 13.35
N HIS A 2 -5.01 -19.41 13.39
CA HIS A 2 -3.62 -19.02 13.03
C HIS A 2 -3.45 -18.40 11.64
N THR A 3 -4.25 -18.82 10.65
CA THR A 3 -4.15 -18.36 9.26
C THR A 3 -4.62 -16.92 9.04
N GLY A 4 -5.62 -16.44 9.79
CA GLY A 4 -6.14 -15.07 9.66
C GLY A 4 -5.17 -14.02 10.20
N LEU A 5 -4.61 -14.27 11.39
CA LEU A 5 -3.57 -13.43 12.00
C LEU A 5 -2.30 -13.39 11.15
N ALA A 6 -1.83 -14.53 10.65
CA ALA A 6 -0.65 -14.59 9.78
C ALA A 6 -0.83 -13.78 8.49
N ARG A 7 -2.04 -13.77 7.91
CA ARG A 7 -2.35 -12.96 6.72
C ARG A 7 -2.33 -11.46 7.01
N ILE A 8 -2.89 -11.02 8.14
CA ILE A 8 -2.81 -9.60 8.56
C ILE A 8 -1.34 -9.19 8.71
N GLN A 9 -0.53 -9.97 9.43
CA GLN A 9 0.89 -9.68 9.62
C GLN A 9 1.67 -9.62 8.29
N ASN A 10 1.33 -10.50 7.33
CA ASN A 10 1.94 -10.46 6.01
C ASN A 10 1.59 -9.17 5.26
N TYR A 11 0.31 -8.75 5.27
CA TYR A 11 -0.10 -7.50 4.62
C TYR A 11 0.48 -6.28 5.32
N GLU A 12 0.60 -6.25 6.64
CA GLU A 12 1.28 -5.16 7.35
C GLU A 12 2.76 -5.07 6.97
N ARG A 13 3.45 -6.21 6.84
CA ARG A 13 4.84 -6.22 6.35
C ARG A 13 4.93 -5.71 4.92
N MET A 14 4.03 -6.14 4.04
CA MET A 14 3.95 -5.65 2.66
C MET A 14 3.67 -4.14 2.62
N TYR A 15 2.78 -3.65 3.49
CA TYR A 15 2.46 -2.23 3.59
C TYR A 15 3.70 -1.41 3.94
N GLY A 16 4.45 -1.81 4.97
CA GLY A 16 5.69 -1.12 5.36
C GLY A 16 6.80 -1.20 4.31
N LEU A 17 6.86 -2.26 3.50
CA LEU A 17 7.78 -2.33 2.36
C LEU A 17 7.35 -1.38 1.24
N LYS A 18 6.05 -1.36 0.92
CA LYS A 18 5.51 -0.53 -0.15
C LYS A 18 5.56 0.96 0.20
N GLU A 19 5.38 1.32 1.47
CA GLU A 19 5.56 2.69 1.95
C GLU A 19 7.00 3.19 1.72
N LYS A 20 8.01 2.35 1.98
CA LYS A 20 9.41 2.68 1.66
C LYS A 20 9.64 2.84 0.16
N GLU A 21 9.02 2.00 -0.66
CA GLU A 21 9.10 2.10 -2.12
C GLU A 21 8.51 3.42 -2.63
N VAL A 22 7.33 3.81 -2.14
CA VAL A 22 6.71 5.12 -2.45
C VAL A 22 7.66 6.27 -2.12
N ALA A 23 8.29 6.25 -0.93
CA ALA A 23 9.24 7.28 -0.54
C ALA A 23 10.48 7.35 -1.46
N VAL A 24 10.99 6.19 -1.90
CA VAL A 24 12.09 6.13 -2.87
C VAL A 24 11.67 6.71 -4.23
N LEU A 25 10.47 6.38 -4.71
CA LEU A 25 9.95 6.89 -5.97
C LEU A 25 9.69 8.40 -5.92
N GLN A 26 9.23 8.93 -4.79
CA GLN A 26 9.09 10.37 -4.57
C GLN A 26 10.46 11.09 -4.65
N ASN A 27 11.53 10.50 -4.12
CA ASN A 27 12.89 11.02 -4.30
C ASN A 27 13.35 10.95 -5.77
N ALA A 28 12.96 9.91 -6.50
CA ALA A 28 13.25 9.81 -7.93
C ALA A 28 12.55 10.92 -8.74
N VAL A 29 11.31 11.28 -8.37
CA VAL A 29 10.61 12.44 -8.94
C VAL A 29 11.35 13.75 -8.65
N ALA A 30 11.82 13.95 -7.42
CA ALA A 30 12.62 15.12 -7.07
C ALA A 30 13.89 15.21 -7.94
N THR A 31 14.61 14.09 -8.07
CA THR A 31 15.82 14.00 -8.91
C THR A 31 15.51 14.28 -10.39
N ALA A 32 14.41 13.73 -10.93
CA ALA A 32 13.99 13.98 -12.31
C ALA A 32 13.65 15.47 -12.55
N ASN A 33 13.05 16.14 -11.57
CA ASN A 33 12.80 17.59 -11.63
C ASN A 33 14.12 18.39 -11.64
N ASP A 34 15.09 18.02 -10.81
CA ASP A 34 16.40 18.69 -10.80
C ASP A 34 17.10 18.52 -12.15
N LEU A 35 17.07 17.32 -12.74
CA LEU A 35 17.63 17.07 -14.08
C LEU A 35 16.87 17.85 -15.17
N TYR A 36 15.55 17.97 -15.08
CA TYR A 36 14.76 18.75 -16.03
C TYR A 36 15.11 20.24 -15.97
N THR A 37 15.19 20.82 -14.77
CA THR A 37 15.51 22.24 -14.59
C THR A 37 16.94 22.59 -15.01
N THR A 38 17.84 21.62 -14.97
CA THR A 38 19.24 21.74 -15.43
C THR A 38 19.42 21.34 -16.90
N GLY A 39 18.36 20.90 -17.59
CA GLY A 39 18.38 20.53 -19.01
C GLY A 39 18.94 19.14 -19.32
N TYR A 40 19.22 18.33 -18.30
CA TYR A 40 19.73 16.96 -18.43
C TYR A 40 18.62 15.90 -18.59
N ALA A 41 17.37 16.25 -18.33
CA ALA A 41 16.20 15.40 -18.56
C ALA A 41 15.08 16.16 -19.30
N SER A 42 14.24 15.43 -19.99
CA SER A 42 13.00 15.92 -20.60
C SER A 42 11.85 15.94 -19.59
N TYR A 43 10.83 16.77 -19.83
CA TYR A 43 9.63 16.78 -19.00
C TYR A 43 8.87 15.44 -19.03
N LEU A 44 9.05 14.63 -20.09
CA LEU A 44 8.48 13.29 -20.18
C LEU A 44 9.04 12.33 -19.11
N GLU A 45 10.31 12.49 -18.74
CA GLU A 45 10.93 11.69 -17.68
C GLU A 45 10.36 12.06 -16.30
N VAL A 46 10.09 13.34 -16.06
CA VAL A 46 9.38 13.81 -14.85
C VAL A 46 8.00 13.18 -14.75
N ILE A 47 7.19 13.26 -15.82
CA ILE A 47 5.85 12.64 -15.86
C ILE A 47 5.93 11.13 -15.64
N THR A 48 6.94 10.48 -16.23
CA THR A 48 7.12 9.03 -16.08
C THR A 48 7.47 8.65 -14.65
N ALA A 49 8.32 9.41 -13.97
CA ALA A 49 8.63 9.21 -12.56
C ALA A 49 7.39 9.46 -11.68
N GLN A 50 6.61 10.51 -11.96
CA GLN A 50 5.38 10.83 -11.24
C GLN A 50 4.33 9.72 -11.38
N ARG A 51 4.17 9.16 -12.59
CA ARG A 51 3.31 7.99 -12.82
C ARG A 51 3.74 6.80 -11.98
N GLY A 52 5.05 6.54 -11.85
CA GLY A 52 5.56 5.47 -10.99
C GLY A 52 5.19 5.66 -9.52
N VAL A 53 5.25 6.90 -9.00
CA VAL A 53 4.76 7.22 -7.65
C VAL A 53 3.27 6.90 -7.52
N LEU A 54 2.44 7.36 -8.46
CA LEU A 54 1.00 7.16 -8.41
C LEU A 54 0.61 5.67 -8.44
N GLU A 55 1.27 4.87 -9.28
CA GLU A 55 1.07 3.42 -9.34
C GLU A 55 1.43 2.75 -8.00
N ALA A 56 2.56 3.15 -7.39
CA ALA A 56 2.97 2.61 -6.10
C ALA A 56 2.04 3.03 -4.95
N GLU A 57 1.53 4.26 -4.95
CA GLU A 57 0.54 4.73 -3.97
C GLU A 57 -0.80 3.99 -4.11
N LEU A 58 -1.23 3.70 -5.34
CA LEU A 58 -2.43 2.90 -5.60
C LEU A 58 -2.28 1.47 -5.04
N GLU A 59 -1.13 0.85 -5.26
CA GLU A 59 -0.81 -0.46 -4.67
C GLU A 59 -0.79 -0.41 -3.13
N LEU A 60 -0.20 0.62 -2.53
CA LEU A 60 -0.19 0.81 -1.08
C LEU A 60 -1.62 0.92 -0.51
N ALA A 61 -2.50 1.66 -1.19
CA ALA A 61 -3.91 1.78 -0.82
C ALA A 61 -4.64 0.43 -0.92
N ASN A 62 -4.35 -0.37 -1.96
CA ASN A 62 -4.89 -1.72 -2.09
C ASN A 62 -4.42 -2.64 -0.97
N ILE A 63 -3.14 -2.62 -0.59
CA ILE A 63 -2.63 -3.41 0.53
C ILE A 63 -3.35 -3.01 1.83
N ARG A 64 -3.55 -1.71 2.06
CA ARG A 64 -4.29 -1.22 3.23
C ARG A 64 -5.73 -1.72 3.26
N LYS A 65 -6.40 -1.75 2.11
CA LYS A 65 -7.74 -2.34 1.96
C LYS A 65 -7.73 -3.83 2.33
N GLU A 66 -6.74 -4.59 1.87
CA GLU A 66 -6.63 -6.02 2.19
C GLU A 66 -6.38 -6.28 3.69
N ILE A 67 -5.66 -5.40 4.39
CA ILE A 67 -5.57 -5.45 5.86
C ILE A 67 -6.95 -5.34 6.50
N PHE A 68 -7.76 -4.35 6.08
CA PHE A 68 -9.10 -4.16 6.65
C PHE A 68 -10.04 -5.34 6.36
N LEU A 69 -10.03 -5.85 5.13
CA LEU A 69 -10.79 -7.06 4.79
C LEU A 69 -10.34 -8.26 5.63
N SER A 70 -9.03 -8.39 5.86
CA SER A 70 -8.48 -9.47 6.69
C SER A 70 -8.94 -9.40 8.14
N VAL A 71 -9.03 -8.19 8.71
CA VAL A 71 -9.55 -7.95 10.06
C VAL A 71 -11.04 -8.31 10.16
N ILE A 72 -11.85 -7.88 9.18
CA ILE A 72 -13.29 -8.20 9.14
C ILE A 72 -13.51 -9.71 9.09
N GLU A 73 -12.76 -10.42 8.25
CA GLU A 73 -12.86 -11.87 8.13
C GLU A 73 -12.41 -12.60 9.41
N LEU A 74 -11.35 -12.12 10.07
CA LEU A 74 -10.93 -12.64 11.36
C LEU A 74 -12.02 -12.45 12.41
N TYR A 75 -12.62 -11.25 12.52
CA TYR A 75 -13.71 -10.97 13.45
C TYR A 75 -14.89 -11.94 13.25
N ARG A 76 -15.31 -12.17 12.00
CA ARG A 76 -16.36 -13.14 11.67
C ARG A 76 -15.97 -14.58 12.05
N ALA A 77 -14.74 -14.99 11.74
CA ALA A 77 -14.24 -16.34 12.02
C ALA A 77 -14.05 -16.63 13.52
N LEU A 78 -13.82 -15.59 14.35
CA LEU A 78 -13.74 -15.71 15.81
C LEU A 78 -15.13 -15.79 16.48
N GLY A 79 -16.21 -15.82 15.71
CA GLY A 79 -17.57 -15.98 16.22
C GLY A 79 -18.41 -14.71 16.22
N GLY A 80 -17.92 -13.59 15.67
CA GLY A 80 -18.73 -12.43 15.28
C GLY A 80 -19.56 -11.73 16.37
N GLY A 81 -19.35 -12.07 17.66
CA GLY A 81 -20.38 -11.90 18.68
C GLY A 81 -21.26 -13.15 18.74
N TRP A 82 -20.79 -14.16 19.47
CA TRP A 82 -21.53 -15.39 19.74
C TRP A 82 -22.77 -15.05 20.57
N LYS A 83 -23.97 -15.25 20.00
CA LYS A 83 -25.34 -15.07 20.55
C LYS A 83 -26.01 -13.70 20.37
N ALA A 84 -26.65 -13.51 19.22
CA ALA A 84 -28.11 -13.38 19.24
C ALA A 84 -28.71 -14.77 18.93
N ASP A 85 -28.49 -15.67 19.88
CA ASP A 85 -29.34 -16.83 20.09
C ASP A 85 -30.57 -16.32 20.88
N HIS A 86 -31.70 -17.01 20.75
CA HIS A 86 -33.05 -16.78 21.31
C HIS A 86 -34.02 -15.91 20.46
N SER A 87 -34.56 -16.47 19.38
CA SER A 87 -35.91 -17.08 19.37
C SER A 87 -36.06 -18.03 18.18
#